data_AF-A0AAJ2ALG0-F1
#
_entry.id   AF-A0AAJ2ALG0-F1
#
_cell.length_a   1.000
_cell.length_b   1.000
_cell.length_c   1.000
_cell.angle_alpha   90.00
_cell.angle_beta   90.00
_cell.angle_gamma   90.00
#
_symmetry.space_group_name_H-M   'P 1'
#
loop_
_entity.id
_entity.type
_entity.pdbx_description
1 polymer ?
#
loop_
_entity_poly.entity_id
_entity_poly.type
_entity_poly.pdbx_seq_one_letter_code
_entity_poly.pdbx_strand_id
1 'polypeptide(L)'
;MNLPKLATTEWLSEVIDMTITTNGNAFRIRRIERDAQALLERGAQQREMCWLILAFAAFLRGDRSQCIRCIEAAQALAKHDVMILGNAASLLNNVGMPRLAVNYARRVVANAGDDARFKVNAARVLFGALHFEDAARIVLAQENHSALTEVDAFFVSIEGIVERLQKSNVGIELRLALLESAIAAICEEDCVIRQTTVVVYPDHSMRYELFVDQSASRCASVNCAIADTLTERFENAHPEAITFACRPFASYIPAGLSIEVER
;
A
#
# COMPACT_ATOMS: atom_id res chain seq x y z
N MET A 1 28.56 -21.83 -2.74
CA MET A 1 28.47 -21.42 -1.32
C MET A 1 27.03 -21.03 -1.06
N ASN A 2 26.28 -21.88 -0.34
CA ASN A 2 24.88 -21.61 0.03
C ASN A 2 24.90 -20.56 1.14
N LEU A 3 24.32 -19.39 0.92
CA LEU A 3 24.17 -18.41 2.00
C LEU A 3 23.11 -18.93 2.99
N PRO A 4 23.37 -18.82 4.31
CA PRO A 4 22.46 -19.34 5.33
C PRO A 4 21.15 -18.55 5.37
N LYS A 5 20.06 -19.22 5.77
CA LYS A 5 18.69 -18.68 5.99
C LYS A 5 18.64 -17.29 6.65
N LEU A 6 19.58 -17.00 7.53
CA LEU A 6 19.74 -15.71 8.22
C LEU A 6 19.88 -14.52 7.25
N ALA A 7 20.64 -14.67 6.17
CA ALA A 7 20.90 -13.56 5.24
C ALA A 7 19.63 -13.08 4.51
N THR A 8 18.78 -14.03 4.09
CA THR A 8 17.52 -13.70 3.40
C THR A 8 16.54 -12.98 4.32
N THR A 9 16.44 -13.41 5.59
CA THR A 9 15.57 -12.75 6.57
C THR A 9 16.08 -11.35 6.95
N GLU A 10 17.39 -11.18 7.11
CA GLU A 10 17.99 -9.87 7.38
C GLU A 10 17.76 -8.90 6.23
N TRP A 11 17.98 -9.34 4.99
CA TRP A 11 17.72 -8.50 3.81
C TRP A 11 16.25 -8.15 3.66
N LEU A 12 15.33 -9.08 3.95
CA LEU A 12 13.90 -8.78 3.90
C LEU A 12 13.53 -7.71 4.94
N SER A 13 13.98 -7.86 6.20
CA SER A 13 13.77 -6.85 7.23
C SER A 13 14.32 -5.49 6.80
N GLU A 14 15.53 -5.48 6.25
CA GLU A 14 16.20 -4.27 5.80
C GLU A 14 15.43 -3.54 4.67
N VAL A 15 14.93 -4.25 3.66
CA VAL A 15 14.15 -3.60 2.58
C VAL A 15 12.76 -3.18 3.03
N ILE A 16 12.16 -3.87 4.00
CA ILE A 16 10.93 -3.44 4.67
C ILE A 16 11.19 -2.13 5.43
N ASP A 17 12.26 -2.05 6.21
CA ASP A 17 12.61 -0.84 6.97
C ASP A 17 12.86 0.36 6.04
N MET A 18 13.56 0.15 4.92
CA MET A 18 13.73 1.20 3.89
C MET A 18 12.40 1.65 3.28
N THR A 19 11.45 0.73 3.13
CA THR A 19 10.11 1.02 2.59
C THR A 19 9.30 1.85 3.57
N ILE A 20 9.35 1.53 4.87
CA ILE A 20 8.64 2.25 5.93
C ILE A 20 9.26 3.63 6.17
N THR A 21 10.57 3.70 6.32
CA THR A 21 11.28 4.95 6.67
C THR A 21 11.51 5.87 5.48
N THR A 22 11.24 5.41 4.26
CA THR A 22 11.51 6.12 3.00
C THR A 22 12.98 6.52 2.79
N ASN A 23 13.90 5.98 3.60
CA ASN A 23 15.34 6.23 3.52
C ASN A 23 16.00 5.27 2.53
N GLY A 24 15.67 5.42 1.25
CA GLY A 24 16.17 4.56 0.18
C GLY A 24 17.65 4.81 -0.12
N ASN A 25 18.52 3.87 0.23
CA ASN A 25 19.91 3.87 -0.25
C ASN A 25 20.01 3.07 -1.55
N ALA A 26 20.10 3.78 -2.68
CA ALA A 26 20.11 3.18 -4.03
C ALA A 26 21.24 2.14 -4.22
N PHE A 27 22.43 2.38 -3.67
CA PHE A 27 23.53 1.41 -3.73
C PHE A 27 23.22 0.14 -2.95
N ARG A 28 22.64 0.30 -1.77
CA ARG A 28 22.27 -0.82 -0.90
C ARG A 28 21.16 -1.66 -1.53
N ILE A 29 20.13 -1.02 -2.09
CA ILE A 29 19.04 -1.68 -2.83
C ILE A 29 19.60 -2.51 -4.00
N ARG A 30 20.47 -1.92 -4.84
CA ARG A 30 21.08 -2.64 -5.98
C ARG A 30 21.94 -3.82 -5.54
N ARG A 31 22.63 -3.72 -4.40
CA ARG A 31 23.41 -4.82 -3.85
C ARG A 31 22.50 -5.97 -3.42
N ILE A 32 21.45 -5.70 -2.65
CA ILE A 32 20.48 -6.71 -2.20
C ILE A 32 19.81 -7.37 -3.40
N GLU A 33 19.40 -6.58 -4.40
CA GLU A 33 18.79 -7.09 -5.64
C GLU A 33 19.72 -8.07 -6.37
N ARG A 34 20.97 -7.67 -6.62
CA ARG A 34 21.96 -8.53 -7.28
C ARG A 34 22.20 -9.82 -6.50
N ASP A 35 22.33 -9.72 -5.19
CA ASP A 35 22.64 -10.86 -4.33
C ASP A 35 21.44 -11.81 -4.25
N ALA A 36 20.20 -11.30 -4.20
CA ALA A 36 18.97 -12.09 -4.28
C ALA A 36 18.80 -12.77 -5.65
N GLN A 37 19.11 -12.09 -6.75
CA GLN A 37 19.08 -12.66 -8.10
C GLN A 37 20.09 -13.81 -8.24
N ALA A 38 21.31 -13.62 -7.74
CA ALA A 38 22.34 -14.66 -7.75
C ALA A 38 21.94 -15.89 -6.92
N LEU A 39 21.16 -15.71 -5.85
CA LEU A 39 20.60 -16.82 -5.08
C LEU A 39 19.54 -17.60 -5.85
N LEU A 40 18.66 -16.91 -6.59
CA LEU A 40 17.68 -17.56 -7.45
C LEU A 40 18.35 -18.40 -8.54
N GLU A 41 19.39 -17.88 -9.18
CA GLU A 41 20.16 -18.57 -10.22
C GLU A 41 20.87 -19.83 -9.70
N ARG A 42 21.29 -19.82 -8.43
CA ARG A 42 21.95 -20.95 -7.78
C ARG A 42 20.97 -21.97 -7.18
N GLY A 43 19.66 -21.76 -7.34
CA GLY A 43 18.64 -22.67 -6.82
C GLY A 43 18.52 -22.63 -5.29
N ALA A 44 18.51 -21.43 -4.70
CA ALA A 44 18.31 -21.26 -3.25
C ALA A 44 17.06 -22.02 -2.73
N GLN A 45 17.08 -22.45 -1.47
CA GLN A 45 15.97 -23.20 -0.88
C GLN A 45 14.71 -22.34 -0.64
N GLN A 46 14.89 -21.03 -0.42
CA GLN A 46 13.79 -20.08 -0.17
C GLN A 46 13.64 -19.11 -1.34
N ARG A 47 13.20 -19.64 -2.49
CA ARG A 47 13.08 -18.87 -3.73
C ARG A 47 11.97 -17.83 -3.64
N GLU A 48 10.88 -18.17 -2.96
CA GLU A 48 9.76 -17.30 -2.65
C GLU A 48 10.19 -16.03 -1.91
N MET A 49 11.11 -16.16 -0.94
CA MET A 49 11.65 -15.03 -0.19
C MET A 49 12.55 -14.15 -1.06
N CYS A 50 13.37 -14.76 -1.92
CA CYS A 50 14.20 -14.00 -2.85
C CYS A 50 13.34 -13.18 -3.82
N TRP A 51 12.24 -13.77 -4.33
CA TRP A 51 11.29 -13.02 -5.16
C TRP A 51 10.58 -11.90 -4.39
N LEU A 52 10.22 -12.12 -3.13
CA LEU A 52 9.65 -11.06 -2.30
C LEU A 52 10.64 -9.91 -2.08
N ILE A 53 11.91 -10.20 -1.80
CA ILE A 53 12.98 -9.19 -1.69
C ILE A 53 13.12 -8.40 -3.00
N LEU A 54 13.10 -9.07 -4.14
CA LEU A 54 13.13 -8.41 -5.45
C LEU A 54 11.89 -7.54 -5.70
N ALA A 55 10.72 -7.90 -5.17
CA ALA A 55 9.52 -7.05 -5.23
C ALA A 55 9.72 -5.76 -4.44
N PHE A 56 10.24 -5.84 -3.21
CA PHE A 56 10.59 -4.65 -2.41
C PHE A 56 11.65 -3.79 -3.09
N ALA A 57 12.70 -4.40 -3.66
CA ALA A 57 13.72 -3.66 -4.39
C ALA A 57 13.15 -2.94 -5.63
N ALA A 58 12.24 -3.59 -6.37
CA ALA A 58 11.55 -2.96 -7.49
C ALA A 58 10.64 -1.81 -7.03
N PHE A 59 9.87 -2.01 -5.95
CA PHE A 59 9.07 -0.97 -5.31
C PHE A 59 9.90 0.26 -4.92
N LEU A 60 11.01 0.05 -4.22
CA LEU A 60 11.89 1.14 -3.78
C LEU A 60 12.51 1.92 -4.95
N ARG A 61 12.64 1.30 -6.13
CA ARG A 61 13.08 1.97 -7.37
C ARG A 61 11.95 2.59 -8.18
N GLY A 62 10.69 2.36 -7.79
CA GLY A 62 9.53 2.81 -8.54
C GLY A 62 9.20 1.96 -9.77
N ASP A 63 9.78 0.76 -9.91
CA ASP A 63 9.46 -0.15 -11.01
C ASP A 63 8.21 -0.97 -10.69
N ARG A 64 7.04 -0.39 -10.98
CA ARG A 64 5.72 -0.99 -10.74
C ARG A 64 5.56 -2.35 -11.43
N SER A 65 5.98 -2.46 -12.69
CA SER A 65 5.81 -3.69 -13.46
C SER A 65 6.69 -4.82 -12.94
N GLN A 66 7.96 -4.55 -12.62
CA GLN A 66 8.84 -5.55 -12.01
C GLN A 66 8.38 -5.94 -10.60
N CYS A 67 7.88 -4.98 -9.81
CA CYS A 67 7.32 -5.25 -8.49
C CYS A 67 6.19 -6.30 -8.57
N ILE A 68 5.23 -6.09 -9.46
CA ILE A 68 4.10 -7.01 -9.66
C ILE A 68 4.58 -8.39 -10.12
N ARG A 69 5.48 -8.46 -11.11
CA ARG A 69 6.02 -9.76 -11.57
C ARG A 69 6.71 -10.53 -10.45
N CYS A 70 7.50 -9.84 -9.61
CA CYS A 70 8.16 -10.46 -8.47
C CYS A 70 7.18 -10.95 -7.41
N ILE A 71 6.12 -10.18 -7.13
CA ILE A 71 5.03 -10.60 -6.23
C ILE A 71 4.36 -11.87 -6.74
N GLU A 72 4.01 -11.92 -8.03
CA GLU A 72 3.40 -13.10 -8.65
C GLU A 72 4.32 -14.32 -8.57
N ALA A 73 5.61 -14.14 -8.82
CA ALA A 73 6.60 -15.20 -8.72
C ALA A 73 6.76 -15.73 -7.28
N ALA A 74 6.81 -14.85 -6.28
CA ALA A 74 6.84 -15.23 -4.87
C ALA A 74 5.57 -16.01 -4.48
N GLN A 75 4.41 -15.48 -4.86
CA GLN A 75 3.11 -16.06 -4.56
C GLN A 75 2.87 -17.40 -5.27
N ALA A 76 3.41 -17.60 -6.47
CA ALA A 76 3.32 -18.88 -7.18
C ALA A 76 4.00 -20.02 -6.42
N LEU A 77 5.09 -19.72 -5.72
CA LEU A 77 5.88 -20.67 -4.93
C LEU A 77 5.29 -20.90 -3.53
N ALA A 78 4.66 -19.88 -2.93
CA ALA A 78 4.13 -19.93 -1.57
C ALA A 78 2.71 -19.36 -1.49
N LYS A 79 1.75 -20.07 -2.09
CA LYS A 79 0.37 -19.59 -2.32
C LYS A 79 -0.43 -19.24 -1.06
N HIS A 80 -0.08 -19.84 0.07
CA HIS A 80 -0.81 -19.74 1.34
C HIS A 80 0.02 -19.09 2.45
N ASP A 81 1.27 -18.69 2.15
CA ASP A 81 2.13 -18.06 3.15
C ASP A 81 1.60 -16.64 3.46
N VAL A 82 1.10 -16.46 4.68
CA VAL A 82 0.44 -15.22 5.11
C VAL A 82 1.38 -14.02 5.16
N MET A 83 2.69 -14.24 5.35
CA MET A 83 3.69 -13.16 5.35
C MET A 83 3.93 -12.70 3.91
N ILE A 84 4.09 -13.62 2.96
CA ILE A 84 4.21 -13.29 1.54
C ILE A 84 2.95 -12.60 1.03
N LEU A 85 1.77 -13.14 1.36
CA LEU A 85 0.49 -12.55 0.97
C LEU A 85 0.31 -11.15 1.58
N GLY A 86 0.66 -10.95 2.85
CA GLY A 86 0.53 -9.67 3.54
C GLY A 86 1.44 -8.60 2.94
N ASN A 87 2.71 -8.92 2.72
CA ASN A 87 3.65 -7.98 2.09
C ASN A 87 3.29 -7.68 0.64
N ALA A 88 2.85 -8.69 -0.12
CA ALA A 88 2.33 -8.50 -1.47
C ALA A 88 1.13 -7.55 -1.50
N ALA A 89 0.16 -7.74 -0.58
CA ALA A 89 -1.02 -6.89 -0.46
C ALA A 89 -0.63 -5.43 -0.20
N SER A 90 0.28 -5.19 0.75
CA SER A 90 0.77 -3.85 1.08
C SER A 90 1.54 -3.18 -0.07
N LEU A 91 2.44 -3.92 -0.73
CA LEU A 91 3.19 -3.40 -1.88
C LEU A 91 2.25 -3.05 -3.04
N LEU A 92 1.29 -3.92 -3.37
CA LEU A 92 0.29 -3.68 -4.41
C LEU A 92 -0.54 -2.44 -4.11
N ASN A 93 -0.91 -2.23 -2.84
CA ASN A 93 -1.62 -1.02 -2.44
C ASN A 93 -0.77 0.24 -2.72
N ASN A 94 0.48 0.23 -2.27
CA ASN A 94 1.38 1.38 -2.40
C ASN A 94 1.77 1.71 -3.85
N VAL A 95 1.79 0.73 -4.76
CA VAL A 95 2.02 0.98 -6.20
C VAL A 95 0.74 1.28 -6.98
N GLY A 96 -0.37 1.54 -6.30
CA GLY A 96 -1.64 1.89 -6.95
C GLY A 96 -2.27 0.72 -7.71
N MET A 97 -2.26 -0.48 -7.14
CA MET A 97 -2.98 -1.66 -7.67
C MET A 97 -4.08 -2.10 -6.71
N PRO A 98 -5.11 -1.26 -6.44
CA PRO A 98 -6.07 -1.48 -5.35
C PRO A 98 -6.83 -2.81 -5.48
N ARG A 99 -7.29 -3.18 -6.67
CA ARG A 99 -8.02 -4.45 -6.88
C ARG A 99 -7.16 -5.69 -6.59
N LEU A 100 -5.89 -5.66 -7.01
CA LEU A 100 -4.96 -6.74 -6.70
C LEU A 100 -4.66 -6.77 -5.20
N ALA A 101 -4.42 -5.61 -4.58
CA ALA A 101 -4.19 -5.49 -3.14
C ALA A 101 -5.34 -6.10 -2.33
N VAL A 102 -6.60 -5.81 -2.70
CA VAL A 102 -7.80 -6.35 -2.07
C VAL A 102 -7.89 -7.87 -2.20
N ASN A 103 -7.58 -8.42 -3.39
CA ASN A 103 -7.55 -9.86 -3.59
C ASN A 103 -6.56 -10.54 -2.63
N TYR A 104 -5.35 -10.00 -2.54
CA TYR A 104 -4.33 -10.51 -1.64
C TYR A 104 -4.72 -10.33 -0.16
N ALA A 105 -5.28 -9.18 0.23
CA ALA A 105 -5.75 -8.94 1.60
C ALA A 105 -6.85 -9.94 2.02
N ARG A 106 -7.82 -10.23 1.15
CA ARG A 106 -8.84 -11.26 1.42
C ARG A 106 -8.23 -12.64 1.60
N ARG A 107 -7.19 -12.98 0.83
CA ARG A 107 -6.42 -14.22 1.02
C ARG A 107 -5.66 -14.23 2.33
N VAL A 108 -5.08 -13.12 2.78
CA VAL A 108 -4.46 -13.02 4.12
C VAL A 108 -5.50 -13.38 5.19
N VAL A 109 -6.68 -12.76 5.17
CA VAL A 109 -7.75 -13.04 6.13
C VAL A 109 -8.14 -14.53 6.12
N ALA A 110 -8.26 -15.13 4.94
CA ALA A 110 -8.63 -16.54 4.80
C ALA A 110 -7.55 -17.53 5.28
N ASN A 111 -6.26 -17.14 5.28
CA ASN A 111 -5.15 -18.01 5.66
C ASN A 111 -4.53 -17.67 7.02
N ALA A 112 -4.90 -16.54 7.65
CA ALA A 112 -4.33 -16.05 8.92
C ALA A 112 -4.67 -16.90 10.16
N GLY A 113 -5.63 -17.83 10.07
CA GLY A 113 -6.13 -18.57 11.23
C GLY A 113 -6.66 -17.60 12.30
N ASP A 114 -6.19 -17.74 13.54
CA ASP A 114 -6.56 -16.87 14.66
C ASP A 114 -5.59 -15.72 14.93
N ASP A 115 -4.55 -15.53 14.11
CA ASP A 115 -3.59 -14.45 14.32
C ASP A 115 -4.19 -13.09 13.90
N ALA A 116 -4.64 -12.34 14.91
CA ALA A 116 -5.23 -11.02 14.76
C ALA A 116 -4.33 -10.02 14.03
N ARG A 117 -2.99 -10.15 14.14
CA ARG A 117 -2.04 -9.19 13.54
C ARG A 117 -2.10 -9.23 12.02
N PHE A 118 -2.18 -10.43 11.44
CA PHE A 118 -2.33 -10.58 9.99
C PHE A 118 -3.69 -10.08 9.50
N LYS A 119 -4.76 -10.29 10.27
CA LYS A 119 -6.10 -9.77 9.95
C LYS A 119 -6.15 -8.25 9.99
N VAL A 120 -5.55 -7.62 11.00
CA VAL A 120 -5.44 -6.16 11.10
C VAL A 120 -4.59 -5.58 9.96
N ASN A 121 -3.48 -6.22 9.60
CA ASN A 121 -2.72 -5.79 8.43
C ASN A 121 -3.56 -5.86 7.15
N ALA A 122 -4.35 -6.93 6.95
CA ALA A 122 -5.27 -7.02 5.83
C ALA A 122 -6.35 -5.92 5.86
N ALA A 123 -6.87 -5.57 7.04
CA ALA A 123 -7.81 -4.46 7.22
C ALA A 123 -7.19 -3.11 6.82
N ARG A 124 -5.92 -2.85 7.19
CA ARG A 124 -5.18 -1.65 6.75
C ARG A 124 -5.02 -1.59 5.23
N VAL A 125 -4.73 -2.72 4.59
CA VAL A 125 -4.66 -2.78 3.12
C VAL A 125 -6.03 -2.52 2.49
N LEU A 126 -7.10 -3.11 3.01
CA LEU A 126 -8.46 -2.86 2.54
C LEU A 126 -8.85 -1.39 2.72
N PHE A 127 -8.48 -0.77 3.83
CA PHE A 127 -8.66 0.66 4.07
C PHE A 127 -7.91 1.51 3.04
N GLY A 128 -6.62 1.21 2.81
CA GLY A 128 -5.80 1.85 1.78
C GLY A 128 -6.29 1.62 0.35
N ALA A 129 -7.08 0.57 0.10
CA ALA A 129 -7.72 0.28 -1.17
C ALA A 129 -9.18 0.78 -1.25
N LEU A 130 -9.64 1.56 -0.26
CA LEU A 130 -10.99 2.13 -0.16
C LEU A 130 -12.12 1.12 0.07
N HIS A 131 -11.82 -0.09 0.54
CA HIS A 131 -12.78 -1.12 0.96
C HIS A 131 -13.14 -0.98 2.45
N PHE A 132 -13.66 0.17 2.85
CA PHE A 132 -13.91 0.50 4.26
C PHE A 132 -14.87 -0.45 4.96
N GLU A 133 -15.90 -0.94 4.28
CA GLU A 133 -16.87 -1.87 4.83
C GLU A 133 -16.25 -3.23 5.16
N ASP A 134 -15.38 -3.73 4.29
CA ASP A 134 -14.67 -4.99 4.52
C ASP A 134 -13.61 -4.82 5.62
N ALA A 135 -12.90 -3.69 5.63
CA ALA A 135 -11.97 -3.35 6.69
C ALA A 135 -12.68 -3.26 8.05
N ALA A 136 -13.79 -2.51 8.16
CA ALA A 136 -14.58 -2.37 9.38
C ALA A 136 -15.08 -3.72 9.90
N ARG A 137 -15.55 -4.60 9.02
CA ARG A 137 -15.97 -5.96 9.41
C ARG A 137 -14.85 -6.76 10.07
N ILE A 138 -13.62 -6.65 9.56
CA ILE A 138 -12.46 -7.33 10.14
C ILE A 138 -12.10 -6.69 11.48
N VAL A 139 -12.04 -5.37 11.55
CA VAL A 139 -11.77 -4.61 12.77
C VAL A 139 -12.72 -5.01 13.91
N LEU A 140 -14.04 -4.89 13.68
CA LEU A 140 -15.06 -5.14 14.70
C LEU A 140 -15.05 -6.61 15.17
N ALA A 141 -14.68 -7.54 14.29
CA ALA A 141 -14.48 -8.93 14.66
C ALA A 141 -13.25 -9.15 15.56
N GLN A 142 -12.31 -8.19 15.61
CA GLN A 142 -11.09 -8.27 16.44
C GLN A 142 -11.14 -7.42 17.72
N GLU A 143 -12.05 -6.44 17.86
CA GLU A 143 -12.15 -5.56 19.04
C GLU A 143 -12.35 -6.32 20.37
N ASN A 144 -12.87 -7.55 20.32
CA ASN A 144 -13.04 -8.41 21.50
C ASN A 144 -11.75 -9.17 21.89
N HIS A 145 -10.64 -9.01 21.16
CA HIS A 145 -9.36 -9.66 21.46
C HIS A 145 -8.39 -8.66 22.11
N SER A 146 -7.98 -8.96 23.34
CA SER A 146 -7.04 -8.18 24.17
C SER A 146 -5.63 -7.98 23.58
N ALA A 147 -5.36 -8.48 22.38
CA ALA A 147 -4.07 -8.41 21.70
C ALA A 147 -3.86 -7.13 20.88
N LEU A 148 -4.88 -6.27 20.75
CA LEU A 148 -4.79 -5.00 20.04
C LEU A 148 -4.63 -3.85 21.04
N THR A 149 -3.40 -3.61 21.47
CA THR A 149 -3.07 -2.59 22.50
C THR A 149 -2.87 -1.18 21.93
N GLU A 150 -2.84 -1.02 20.61
CA GLU A 150 -2.77 0.28 19.96
C GLU A 150 -4.09 0.57 19.27
N VAL A 151 -4.85 1.52 19.82
CA VAL A 151 -6.00 2.12 19.13
C VAL A 151 -5.45 2.97 18.00
N ASP A 152 -5.12 2.31 16.90
CA ASP A 152 -4.76 2.95 15.65
C ASP A 152 -5.88 3.90 15.22
N ALA A 153 -5.54 5.12 14.82
CA ALA A 153 -6.51 6.18 14.53
C ALA A 153 -7.50 5.79 13.41
N PHE A 154 -7.14 4.82 12.55
CA PHE A 154 -8.05 4.29 11.55
C PHE A 154 -9.20 3.46 12.16
N PHE A 155 -9.00 2.78 13.29
CA PHE A 155 -10.07 2.03 13.98
C PHE A 155 -11.18 2.96 14.44
N VAL A 156 -10.82 4.13 15.00
CA VAL A 156 -11.77 5.12 15.54
C VAL A 156 -12.58 5.80 14.43
N SER A 157 -12.02 5.93 13.22
CA SER A 157 -12.62 6.70 12.15
C SER A 157 -13.42 5.87 11.14
N ILE A 158 -13.25 4.55 11.10
CA ILE A 158 -13.77 3.72 10.02
C ILE A 158 -15.30 3.67 9.96
N GLU A 159 -15.99 3.64 11.10
CA GLU A 159 -17.46 3.63 11.15
C GLU A 159 -18.05 4.92 10.57
N GLY A 160 -17.52 6.08 10.97
CA GLY A 160 -17.97 7.39 10.48
C GLY A 160 -17.72 7.57 8.98
N ILE A 161 -16.63 7.01 8.45
CA ILE A 161 -16.36 6.98 7.00
C ILE A 161 -17.40 6.14 6.27
N VAL A 162 -17.69 4.94 6.76
CA VAL A 162 -18.70 4.05 6.16
C VAL A 162 -20.07 4.73 6.17
N GLU A 163 -20.47 5.32 7.29
CA GLU A 163 -21.74 6.05 7.40
C GLU A 163 -21.83 7.23 6.43
N ARG A 164 -20.76 8.03 6.31
CA ARG A 164 -20.71 9.17 5.37
C ARG A 164 -20.86 8.71 3.92
N LEU A 165 -20.11 7.68 3.51
CA LEU A 165 -20.17 7.16 2.15
C LEU A 165 -21.54 6.57 1.82
N GLN A 166 -22.18 5.91 2.77
CA GLN A 166 -23.56 5.42 2.62
C GLN A 166 -24.55 6.59 2.45
N LYS A 167 -24.44 7.66 3.25
CA LYS A 167 -25.29 8.85 3.11
C LYS A 167 -25.12 9.56 1.76
N SER A 168 -23.89 9.58 1.23
CA SER A 168 -23.58 10.14 -0.08
C SER A 168 -23.82 9.17 -1.25
N ASN A 169 -24.31 7.95 -0.99
CA ASN A 169 -24.51 6.89 -1.99
C ASN A 169 -23.22 6.53 -2.78
N VAL A 170 -22.06 6.60 -2.12
CA VAL A 170 -20.74 6.33 -2.71
C VAL A 170 -20.32 4.88 -2.44
N GLY A 171 -20.68 4.00 -3.39
CA GLY A 171 -20.36 2.57 -3.32
C GLY A 171 -18.86 2.25 -3.49
N ILE A 172 -18.49 0.99 -3.20
CA ILE A 172 -17.11 0.50 -3.34
C ILE A 172 -16.62 0.61 -4.80
N GLU A 173 -17.44 0.19 -5.77
CA GLU A 173 -17.04 0.24 -7.18
C GLU A 173 -16.81 1.66 -7.68
N LEU A 174 -17.59 2.65 -7.22
CA LEU A 174 -17.36 4.05 -7.55
C LEU A 174 -16.04 4.53 -6.94
N ARG A 175 -15.78 4.25 -5.66
CA ARG A 175 -14.48 4.58 -5.01
C ARG A 175 -13.29 4.00 -5.76
N LEU A 176 -13.37 2.73 -6.15
CA LEU A 176 -12.32 2.07 -6.93
C LEU A 176 -12.14 2.71 -8.30
N ALA A 177 -13.24 2.98 -9.02
CA ALA A 177 -13.17 3.62 -10.33
C ALA A 177 -12.56 5.03 -10.27
N LEU A 178 -12.89 5.81 -9.23
CA LEU A 178 -12.29 7.12 -8.98
C LEU A 178 -10.78 7.00 -8.69
N LEU A 179 -10.39 6.08 -7.79
CA LEU A 179 -8.99 5.84 -7.45
C LEU A 179 -8.17 5.36 -8.66
N GLU A 180 -8.69 4.40 -9.41
CA GLU A 180 -8.04 3.87 -10.61
C GLU A 180 -7.89 4.95 -11.69
N SER A 181 -8.86 5.86 -11.81
CA SER A 181 -8.77 7.01 -12.74
C SER A 181 -7.72 8.03 -12.29
N ALA A 182 -7.67 8.34 -10.99
CA ALA A 182 -6.64 9.23 -10.45
C ALA A 182 -5.22 8.64 -10.62
N ILE A 183 -5.05 7.33 -10.41
CA ILE A 183 -3.79 6.63 -10.64
C ILE A 183 -3.41 6.66 -12.13
N ALA A 184 -4.38 6.44 -13.03
CA ALA A 184 -4.15 6.49 -14.47
C ALA A 184 -3.66 7.88 -14.90
N ALA A 185 -4.32 8.96 -14.46
CA ALA A 185 -3.91 10.33 -14.76
C ALA A 185 -2.47 10.63 -14.27
N ILE A 186 -2.06 10.14 -13.10
CA ILE A 186 -0.69 10.26 -12.63
C ILE A 186 0.30 9.53 -13.55
N CYS A 187 -0.04 8.30 -13.97
CA CYS A 187 0.81 7.52 -14.85
C CYS A 187 0.91 8.11 -16.26
N GLU A 188 -0.15 8.73 -16.78
CA GLU A 188 -0.15 9.43 -18.07
C GLU A 188 0.75 10.67 -18.05
N GLU A 189 0.97 11.28 -16.89
CA GLU A 189 1.92 12.38 -16.66
C GLU A 189 3.37 11.91 -16.43
N ASP A 190 3.68 10.66 -16.80
CA ASP A 190 4.99 9.99 -16.60
C ASP A 190 5.47 10.00 -15.14
N CYS A 191 4.53 10.06 -14.19
CA CYS A 191 4.84 10.08 -12.77
C CYS A 191 4.77 8.67 -12.16
N VAL A 192 5.76 8.36 -11.32
CA VAL A 192 5.83 7.09 -10.60
C VAL A 192 5.34 7.28 -9.18
N ILE A 193 4.27 6.56 -8.82
CA ILE A 193 3.74 6.50 -7.46
C ILE A 193 4.72 5.70 -6.59
N ARG A 194 5.24 6.35 -5.56
CA ARG A 194 6.19 5.80 -4.58
C ARG A 194 5.50 5.35 -3.32
N GLN A 195 4.39 5.98 -2.95
CA GLN A 195 3.63 5.65 -1.75
C GLN A 195 2.20 6.19 -1.87
N THR A 196 1.28 5.58 -1.14
CA THR A 196 -0.10 6.06 -1.00
C THR A 196 -0.45 6.22 0.46
N THR A 197 -1.27 7.21 0.81
CA THR A 197 -1.87 7.30 2.14
C THR A 197 -3.30 7.80 2.05
N VAL A 198 -4.08 7.50 3.09
CA VAL A 198 -5.43 8.02 3.25
C VAL A 198 -5.43 8.98 4.44
N VAL A 199 -5.79 10.24 4.18
CA VAL A 199 -6.02 11.25 5.20
C VAL A 199 -7.52 11.35 5.45
N VAL A 200 -7.92 11.16 6.71
CA VAL A 200 -9.32 11.29 7.15
C VAL A 200 -9.46 12.59 7.93
N TYR A 201 -10.44 13.40 7.56
CA TYR A 201 -10.75 14.66 8.24
C TYR A 201 -11.78 14.46 9.37
N PRO A 202 -11.92 15.42 10.30
CA PRO A 202 -12.87 15.31 11.42
C PRO A 202 -14.33 15.11 11.01
N ASP A 203 -14.71 15.54 9.81
CA ASP A 203 -16.06 15.33 9.27
C ASP A 203 -16.22 13.97 8.57
N HIS A 204 -15.19 13.12 8.58
CA HIS A 204 -15.09 11.85 7.85
C HIS A 204 -15.06 11.99 6.33
N SER A 205 -14.90 13.20 5.78
CA SER A 205 -14.39 13.33 4.42
C SER A 205 -12.95 12.85 4.37
N MET A 206 -12.47 12.53 3.17
CA MET A 206 -11.14 11.98 3.02
C MET A 206 -10.38 12.50 1.81
N ARG A 207 -9.05 12.47 1.92
CA ARG A 207 -8.13 12.71 0.81
C ARG A 207 -7.20 11.52 0.65
N TYR A 208 -7.20 10.96 -0.55
CA TYR A 208 -6.26 9.95 -0.96
C TYR A 208 -5.01 10.64 -1.53
N GLU A 209 -3.88 10.49 -0.87
CA GLU A 209 -2.63 11.10 -1.33
C GLU A 209 -1.74 10.07 -2.02
N LEU A 210 -1.31 10.41 -3.22
CA LEU A 210 -0.40 9.64 -4.06
C LEU A 210 0.92 10.38 -4.14
N PHE A 211 1.94 9.82 -3.50
CA PHE A 211 3.24 10.44 -3.39
C PHE A 211 4.13 10.03 -4.56
N VAL A 212 4.71 10.99 -5.26
CA VAL A 212 5.53 10.78 -6.46
C VAL A 212 6.89 11.47 -6.32
N ASP A 213 7.91 10.99 -7.03
CA ASP A 213 9.26 11.56 -7.01
C ASP A 213 9.36 12.81 -7.92
N GLN A 214 8.57 13.83 -7.59
CA GLN A 214 8.44 15.07 -8.35
C GLN A 214 8.36 16.30 -7.42
N SER A 215 8.59 17.48 -7.99
CA SER A 215 8.46 18.75 -7.27
C SER A 215 7.01 19.11 -6.96
N ALA A 216 6.80 20.01 -5.99
CA ALA A 216 5.47 20.51 -5.64
C ALA A 216 4.76 21.19 -6.82
N SER A 217 5.50 21.92 -7.66
CA SER A 217 4.94 22.55 -8.87
C SER A 217 4.48 21.51 -9.89
N ARG A 218 5.25 20.44 -10.10
CA ARG A 218 4.84 19.35 -10.99
C ARG A 218 3.63 18.61 -10.42
N CYS A 219 3.59 18.32 -9.11
CA CYS A 219 2.41 17.73 -8.47
C CYS A 219 1.16 18.60 -8.61
N ALA A 220 1.29 19.94 -8.61
CA ALA A 220 0.15 20.83 -8.84
C ALA A 220 -0.45 20.65 -10.25
N SER A 221 0.39 20.54 -11.28
CA SER A 221 -0.08 20.23 -12.64
C SER A 221 -0.75 18.85 -12.72
N VAL A 222 -0.18 17.85 -12.06
CA VAL A 222 -0.78 16.50 -12.01
C VAL A 222 -2.12 16.51 -11.24
N ASN A 223 -2.26 17.33 -10.20
CA ASN A 223 -3.54 17.51 -9.52
C ASN A 223 -4.62 18.09 -10.43
N CYS A 224 -4.27 19.03 -11.32
CA CYS A 224 -5.19 19.50 -12.36
C CYS A 224 -5.58 18.35 -13.30
N ALA A 225 -4.62 17.56 -13.79
CA ALA A 225 -4.90 16.42 -14.66
C ALA A 225 -5.80 15.35 -14.00
N ILE A 226 -5.63 15.10 -12.69
CA ILE A 226 -6.53 14.25 -11.92
C ILE A 226 -7.94 14.84 -11.88
N ALA A 227 -8.08 16.13 -11.56
CA ALA A 227 -9.36 16.79 -11.49
C ALA A 227 -10.09 16.78 -12.84
N ASP A 228 -9.39 17.13 -13.92
CA ASP A 228 -9.91 17.12 -15.29
C ASP A 228 -10.41 15.72 -15.65
N THR A 229 -9.56 14.69 -15.50
CA THR A 229 -9.92 13.28 -15.75
C THR A 229 -11.16 12.84 -14.96
N LEU A 230 -11.27 13.21 -13.68
CA LEU A 230 -12.40 12.82 -12.86
C LEU A 230 -13.69 13.54 -13.27
N THR A 231 -13.62 14.83 -13.59
CA THR A 231 -14.79 15.61 -14.01
C THR A 231 -15.28 15.25 -15.42
N GLU A 232 -14.38 14.83 -16.31
CA GLU A 232 -14.75 14.35 -17.65
C GLU A 232 -15.40 12.96 -17.61
N ARG A 233 -14.91 12.08 -16.73
CA ARG A 233 -15.32 10.67 -16.70
C ARG A 233 -16.54 10.38 -15.83
N PHE A 234 -16.79 11.18 -14.80
CA PHE A 234 -17.85 10.94 -13.82
C PHE A 234 -18.79 12.14 -13.73
N GLU A 235 -20.10 11.89 -13.84
CA GLU A 235 -21.14 12.94 -13.67
C GLU A 235 -21.04 13.62 -12.31
N ASN A 236 -20.71 12.84 -11.27
CA ASN A 236 -20.35 13.35 -9.96
C ASN A 236 -19.18 12.54 -9.39
N ALA A 237 -18.04 13.21 -9.16
CA ALA A 237 -16.86 12.59 -8.55
C ALA A 237 -16.90 12.57 -7.02
N HIS A 238 -17.97 13.12 -6.40
CA HIS A 238 -18.19 13.19 -4.96
C HIS A 238 -17.03 13.81 -4.15
N PRO A 239 -16.54 15.02 -4.52
CA PRO A 239 -15.43 15.66 -3.82
C PRO A 239 -15.74 15.97 -2.35
N GLU A 240 -17.02 16.04 -1.96
CA GLU A 240 -17.45 16.16 -0.58
C GLU A 240 -17.17 14.90 0.26
N ALA A 241 -17.04 13.74 -0.37
CA ALA A 241 -16.75 12.47 0.30
C ALA A 241 -15.28 12.09 0.17
N ILE A 242 -14.74 12.07 -1.05
CA ILE A 242 -13.37 11.64 -1.34
C ILE A 242 -12.71 12.53 -2.39
N THR A 243 -11.48 12.93 -2.12
CA THR A 243 -10.62 13.65 -3.06
C THR A 243 -9.30 12.91 -3.27
N PHE A 244 -8.62 13.21 -4.37
CA PHE A 244 -7.34 12.61 -4.72
C PHE A 244 -6.30 13.70 -4.92
N ALA A 245 -5.09 13.49 -4.41
CA ALA A 245 -4.01 14.46 -4.52
C ALA A 245 -2.66 13.80 -4.79
N CYS A 246 -1.99 14.27 -5.84
CA CYS A 246 -0.58 14.09 -6.07
C CYS A 246 0.23 14.96 -5.10
N ARG A 247 1.22 14.35 -4.42
CA ARG A 247 2.11 15.00 -3.44
C ARG A 247 3.58 14.66 -3.74
N PRO A 248 4.53 15.57 -3.48
CA PRO A 248 5.95 15.23 -3.52
C PRO A 248 6.28 14.14 -2.52
N PHE A 249 7.05 13.14 -2.90
CA PHE A 249 7.48 12.06 -2.01
C PHE A 249 8.29 12.58 -0.82
N ALA A 250 9.05 13.66 -1.01
CA ALA A 250 9.75 14.35 0.08
C ALA A 250 8.82 14.92 1.17
N SER A 251 7.51 15.03 0.91
CA SER A 251 6.51 15.46 1.89
C SER A 251 5.80 14.31 2.60
N TYR A 252 6.13 13.06 2.25
CA TYR A 252 5.58 11.89 2.93
C TYR A 252 6.09 11.81 4.36
N ILE A 253 5.16 11.60 5.30
CA ILE A 253 5.47 11.34 6.69
C ILE A 253 4.96 9.93 7.00
N PRO A 254 5.85 8.97 7.30
CA PRO A 254 5.44 7.63 7.70
C PRO A 254 4.52 7.64 8.93
N ALA A 255 3.52 6.77 8.93
CA ALA A 255 2.65 6.59 10.09
C ALA A 255 3.48 6.17 11.32
N GLY A 256 3.24 6.83 12.46
CA GLY A 256 3.98 6.59 13.72
C GLY A 256 5.22 7.47 13.94
N LEU A 257 5.59 8.34 12.99
CA LEU A 257 6.60 9.39 13.22
C LEU A 257 5.92 10.71 13.58
N SER A 258 5.74 10.94 14.88
CA SER A 258 5.48 12.29 15.40
C SER A 258 6.80 13.07 15.41
N ILE A 259 6.98 14.01 14.48
CA ILE A 259 7.95 15.09 14.69
C ILE A 259 7.20 16.13 15.51
N GLU A 260 7.45 16.17 16.82
CA GLU A 260 7.12 17.34 17.62
C GLU A 260 7.91 18.52 17.04
N VAL A 261 7.20 19.42 16.35
CA VAL A 261 7.76 20.72 16.00
C VAL A 261 7.48 21.61 17.21
N GLU A 262 8.53 21.90 17.99
CA GLU A 262 8.49 22.97 19.00
C GLU A 262 7.96 24.25 18.32
N ARG A 263 6.87 24.79 18.87
CA ARG A 263 6.35 26.11 18.50
C ARG A 263 7.17 27.21 19.13
#